data_AF-A0A3P6A6X5-F1
#
_entry.id   AF-A0A3P6A6X5-F1
#
_cell.length_a   1.000
_cell.length_b   1.000
_cell.length_c   1.000
_cell.angle_alpha   90.00
_cell.angle_beta   90.00
_cell.angle_gamma   90.00
#
_symmetry.space_group_name_H-M   'P 1'
#
loop_
_entity.id
_entity.type
_entity.pdbx_description
1 polymer ?
#
loop_
_entity_poly.entity_id
_entity_poly.type
_entity_poly.pdbx_seq_one_letter_code
_entity_poly.pdbx_strand_id
1 'polypeptide(L)'
;MINMQNQNIGVWWLGVIFEHGILEPVGYWPVILFNRLNDYAERMEWGGEIINQQNLGRHTTIEMGSGYMHDSGYGKAAYMRNLEVALSANVFKPLEDLFVGSTHPDYYR
;
A
#
# COMPACT_ATOMS: atom_id res chain seq x y z
N MET A 1 5.54 0.77 -9.00
CA MET A 1 4.80 2.00 -9.35
C MET A 1 3.35 1.59 -9.60
N ILE A 2 2.42 2.11 -8.81
CA ILE A 2 0.96 1.90 -8.99
C ILE A 2 0.48 3.08 -9.84
N ASN A 3 -0.07 2.81 -11.03
CA ASN A 3 -0.58 3.84 -11.93
C ASN A 3 -2.11 3.85 -11.83
N MET A 4 -2.71 5.02 -11.63
CA MET A 4 -4.12 5.18 -11.32
C MET A 4 -4.79 6.14 -12.30
N GLN A 5 -5.92 5.66 -12.83
CA GLN A 5 -6.95 6.35 -13.61
C GLN A 5 -6.78 6.39 -15.14
N ASN A 6 -7.75 5.75 -15.82
CA ASN A 6 -8.11 6.08 -17.19
C ASN A 6 -9.35 7.00 -17.13
N GLN A 7 -9.21 8.23 -17.62
CA GLN A 7 -10.22 9.30 -17.50
C GLN A 7 -11.52 9.03 -18.26
N ASN A 8 -11.59 8.00 -19.13
CA ASN A 8 -12.77 7.76 -19.95
C ASN A 8 -13.84 6.84 -19.33
N ILE A 9 -13.56 6.12 -18.24
CA ILE A 9 -14.46 5.03 -17.80
C ILE A 9 -14.68 4.93 -16.29
N GLY A 10 -13.98 5.71 -15.44
CA GLY A 10 -14.15 5.60 -13.99
C GLY A 10 -13.85 4.18 -13.50
N VAL A 11 -12.66 3.66 -13.83
CA VAL A 11 -12.24 2.32 -13.42
C VAL A 11 -10.90 2.43 -12.71
N TRP A 12 -10.84 1.86 -11.51
CA TRP A 12 -9.60 1.63 -10.79
C TRP A 12 -8.91 0.40 -11.36
N TRP A 13 -7.60 0.45 -11.51
CA TRP A 13 -6.82 -0.70 -11.94
C TRP A 13 -5.54 -0.76 -11.13
N LEU A 14 -5.11 -1.99 -10.82
CA LEU A 14 -3.84 -2.24 -10.15
C LEU A 14 -2.92 -2.88 -11.18
N GLY A 15 -1.79 -2.24 -11.45
CA GLY A 15 -0.72 -2.79 -12.28
C GLY A 15 0.56 -2.89 -11.47
N VAL A 16 1.32 -3.96 -11.68
CA VAL A 16 2.66 -4.14 -11.11
C VAL A 16 3.66 -4.10 -12.26
N ILE A 17 4.66 -3.23 -12.16
CA ILE A 17 5.78 -3.23 -13.08
C ILE A 17 6.85 -4.16 -12.50
N PHE A 18 7.15 -5.25 -13.22
CA PHE A 18 8.23 -6.17 -12.87
C PHE A 18 9.54 -5.76 -13.56
N GLU A 19 10.61 -6.52 -13.32
CA GLU A 19 11.98 -6.20 -13.75
C GLU A 19 12.13 -5.93 -15.25
N HIS A 20 11.24 -6.45 -16.08
CA HIS A 20 11.23 -6.22 -17.54
C HIS A 20 10.66 -4.86 -17.96
N GLY A 21 10.21 -4.03 -17.01
CA GLY A 21 9.61 -2.71 -17.28
C GLY A 21 8.19 -2.75 -17.85
N ILE A 22 7.61 -3.95 -17.97
CA ILE A 22 6.26 -4.16 -18.48
C ILE A 22 5.27 -4.04 -17.31
N LEU A 23 4.19 -3.29 -17.54
CA LEU A 23 3.08 -3.19 -16.60
C LEU A 23 2.22 -4.45 -16.72
N GLU A 24 2.22 -5.26 -15.67
CA GLU A 24 1.36 -6.44 -15.55
C GLU A 24 0.08 -6.07 -14.81
N PRO A 25 -1.10 -6.20 -15.43
CA PRO A 25 -2.36 -5.91 -14.77
C PRO A 25 -2.66 -6.99 -13.73
N VAL A 26 -2.87 -6.58 -12.48
CA VAL A 26 -3.33 -7.44 -11.38
C VAL A 26 -4.85 -7.52 -11.38
N GLY A 27 -5.54 -6.42 -11.68
CA GLY A 27 -7.00 -6.39 -11.71
C GLY A 27 -7.59 -5.01 -12.02
N TYR A 28 -8.91 -5.01 -12.24
CA TYR A 28 -9.72 -3.81 -12.46
C TYR A 28 -10.94 -3.82 -11.54
N TRP A 29 -11.31 -2.65 -11.03
CA TRP A 29 -12.47 -2.43 -10.16
C TRP A 29 -13.25 -1.22 -10.66
N PRO A 30 -14.50 -1.42 -11.13
CA PRO A 30 -15.38 -0.34 -11.52
C PRO A 30 -15.66 0.63 -10.35
N VAL A 31 -15.71 1.93 -10.63
CA VAL A 31 -16.02 2.97 -9.63
C VAL A 31 -17.35 2.73 -8.91
N ILE A 32 -18.34 2.13 -9.58
CA ILE A 32 -19.65 1.81 -8.98
C ILE A 32 -19.57 0.87 -7.77
N LEU A 33 -18.45 0.15 -7.58
CA LEU A 33 -18.23 -0.68 -6.39
C LEU A 33 -17.88 0.14 -5.14
N PHE A 34 -17.53 1.42 -5.29
CA PHE A 34 -16.99 2.25 -4.21
C PHE A 34 -17.94 3.38 -3.82
N ASN A 35 -18.24 3.46 -2.52
CA ASN A 35 -19.06 4.55 -1.96
C ASN A 35 -18.23 5.77 -1.51
N ARG A 36 -16.90 5.63 -1.39
CA ARG A 36 -16.00 6.67 -0.81
C ARG A 36 -14.72 6.92 -1.62
N LEU A 37 -14.55 6.26 -2.76
CA LEU A 37 -13.38 6.37 -3.64
C LEU A 37 -13.82 6.41 -5.11
N ASN A 38 -14.98 7.04 -5.38
CA ASN A 38 -15.54 7.11 -6.72
C ASN A 38 -14.97 8.28 -7.55
N ASP A 39 -14.40 9.29 -6.90
CA ASP A 39 -13.81 10.48 -7.51
C ASP A 39 -12.29 10.52 -7.27
N TYR A 40 -11.87 10.75 -6.02
CA TYR A 40 -10.46 10.78 -5.60
C TYR A 40 -10.27 10.17 -4.20
N ALA A 41 -9.01 9.93 -3.83
CA ALA A 41 -8.64 9.51 -2.48
C ALA A 41 -8.13 10.71 -1.67
N GLU A 42 -8.70 10.94 -0.49
CA GLU A 42 -8.23 11.99 0.44
C GLU A 42 -7.01 11.56 1.27
N ARG A 43 -6.84 10.25 1.45
CA ARG A 43 -5.76 9.66 2.22
C ARG A 43 -5.27 8.39 1.54
N MET A 44 -3.95 8.23 1.50
CA MET A 44 -3.29 7.00 1.10
C MET A 44 -2.34 6.56 2.20
N GLU A 45 -2.40 5.28 2.55
CA GLU A 45 -1.54 4.66 3.56
C GLU A 45 -0.89 3.43 2.94
N TRP A 46 0.39 3.20 3.26
CA TRP A 46 1.14 2.03 2.81
C TRP A 46 1.79 1.38 4.03
N GLY A 47 1.77 0.06 4.09
CA GLY A 47 2.36 -0.67 5.20
C GLY A 47 1.85 -2.10 5.28
N GLY A 48 1.95 -2.67 6.47
CA GLY A 48 1.32 -3.93 6.82
C GLY A 48 0.50 -3.78 8.08
N GLU A 49 -0.66 -4.42 8.12
CA GLU A 49 -1.52 -4.48 9.30
C GLU A 49 -1.52 -5.91 9.83
N ILE A 50 -1.37 -6.07 11.15
CA ILE A 50 -1.56 -7.36 11.83
C ILE A 50 -2.66 -7.16 12.86
N ILE A 51 -3.76 -7.89 12.69
CA ILE A 51 -4.89 -7.84 13.60
C ILE A 51 -4.80 -9.06 14.52
N ASN A 52 -4.70 -8.83 15.83
CA ASN A 52 -4.80 -9.88 16.83
C ASN A 52 -5.96 -9.57 17.79
N GLN A 53 -6.99 -10.42 17.76
CA GLN A 53 -8.19 -10.27 18.61
C GLN A 53 -8.14 -11.15 19.87
N GLN A 54 -7.01 -11.78 20.20
CA GLN A 54 -6.91 -12.67 21.36
C GLN A 54 -6.92 -11.89 22.70
N ASN A 55 -7.71 -12.39 23.66
CA ASN A 55 -8.05 -11.73 24.93
C ASN A 55 -6.90 -11.51 25.93
N LEU A 56 -5.67 -11.96 25.65
CA LEU A 56 -4.54 -11.92 26.60
C LEU A 56 -3.46 -10.88 26.24
N GLY A 57 -3.70 -10.03 25.23
CA GLY A 57 -2.81 -8.90 24.88
C GLY A 57 -1.42 -9.30 24.38
N ARG A 58 -1.18 -10.59 24.18
CA ARG A 58 0.09 -11.10 23.66
C ARG A 58 0.00 -11.11 22.14
N HIS A 59 0.79 -10.25 21.49
CA HIS A 59 0.91 -10.24 20.03
C HIS A 59 1.27 -11.64 19.52
N THR A 60 0.63 -12.08 18.42
CA THR A 60 0.99 -13.32 17.75
C THR A 60 2.44 -13.23 17.29
N THR A 61 3.17 -14.35 17.28
CA THR A 61 4.38 -14.46 16.45
C THR A 61 3.99 -14.09 15.03
N ILE A 62 4.62 -13.07 14.46
CA ILE A 62 4.27 -12.41 13.20
C ILE A 62 3.77 -13.44 12.16
N GLU A 63 2.44 -13.51 11.96
CA GLU A 63 1.81 -14.52 11.11
C GLU A 63 1.80 -14.15 9.62
N MET A 64 2.22 -12.92 9.29
CA MET A 64 2.26 -12.40 7.91
C MET A 64 3.61 -11.79 7.57
N GLY A 65 3.92 -11.73 6.27
CA GLY A 65 5.22 -11.26 5.79
C GLY A 65 6.30 -12.35 5.92
N SER A 66 7.52 -11.95 6.23
CA SER A 66 8.68 -12.86 6.29
C SER A 66 8.75 -13.71 7.58
N GLY A 67 7.88 -13.46 8.55
CA GLY A 67 7.96 -14.02 9.90
C GLY A 67 9.07 -13.41 10.77
N TYR A 68 9.81 -12.42 10.28
CA TYR A 68 10.86 -11.70 11.02
C TYR A 68 10.38 -10.36 11.54
N MET A 69 11.03 -9.90 12.62
CA MET A 69 10.81 -8.56 13.18
C MET A 69 11.33 -7.47 12.24
N HIS A 70 10.78 -6.26 12.39
CA HIS A 70 11.05 -5.11 11.53
C HIS A 70 12.52 -4.65 11.59
N ASP A 71 13.21 -4.86 12.71
CA ASP A 71 14.62 -4.58 12.95
C ASP A 71 15.57 -5.56 12.23
N SER A 72 15.03 -6.66 11.71
CA SER A 72 15.83 -7.75 11.14
C SER A 72 16.47 -7.40 9.79
N GLY A 73 16.15 -6.23 9.22
CA GLY A 73 16.85 -5.63 8.10
C GLY A 73 16.59 -6.28 6.74
N TYR A 74 17.54 -6.12 5.83
CA TYR A 74 17.39 -6.51 4.42
C TYR A 74 17.01 -7.99 4.23
N GLY A 75 16.06 -8.25 3.34
CA GLY A 75 15.54 -9.59 3.06
C GLY A 75 14.58 -10.14 4.13
N LYS A 76 14.34 -9.38 5.20
CA LYS A 76 13.47 -9.77 6.32
C LYS A 76 12.40 -8.72 6.60
N ALA A 77 12.75 -7.43 6.61
CA ALA A 77 11.81 -6.34 6.73
C ALA A 77 11.24 -5.91 5.37
N ALA A 78 10.00 -5.45 5.36
CA ALA A 78 9.42 -4.79 4.19
C ALA A 78 10.06 -3.41 4.00
N TYR A 79 10.33 -3.05 2.75
CA TYR A 79 10.92 -1.76 2.40
C TYR A 79 10.21 -1.17 1.19
N MET A 80 9.82 0.09 1.29
CA MET A 80 9.14 0.83 0.23
C MET A 80 9.93 2.11 -0.04
N ARG A 81 10.16 2.42 -1.31
CA ARG A 81 10.87 3.64 -1.75
C ARG A 81 10.30 4.13 -3.07
N ASN A 82 10.63 5.38 -3.40
CA ASN A 82 10.22 6.04 -4.65
C ASN A 82 8.69 5.95 -4.85
N LEU A 83 7.97 6.27 -3.77
CA LEU A 83 6.51 6.32 -3.78
C LEU A 83 6.06 7.60 -4.49
N GLU A 84 5.14 7.42 -5.44
CA GLU A 84 4.55 8.49 -6.22
C GLU A 84 3.04 8.29 -6.27
N VAL A 85 2.31 9.40 -6.33
CA VAL A 85 0.85 9.43 -6.44
C VAL A 85 0.48 10.00 -7.80
N ALA A 86 -0.46 9.34 -8.48
CA ALA A 86 -1.03 9.86 -9.72
C ALA A 86 -2.02 10.97 -9.39
N LEU A 87 -1.78 12.18 -9.91
CA LEU A 87 -2.72 13.31 -9.83
C LEU A 87 -3.71 13.32 -11.00
N SER A 88 -3.25 12.83 -12.15
CA SER A 88 -4.05 12.63 -13.35
C SER A 88 -3.35 11.61 -14.26
N ALA A 89 -3.96 11.30 -15.41
CA ALA A 89 -3.37 10.38 -16.38
C ALA A 89 -1.95 10.82 -16.76
N ASN A 90 -0.97 9.94 -16.49
CA ASN A 90 0.47 10.15 -16.74
C ASN A 90 1.12 11.29 -15.94
N VAL A 91 0.46 11.85 -14.92
CA VAL A 91 1.04 12.85 -14.03
C VAL A 91 1.23 12.25 -12.65
N PHE A 92 2.49 12.00 -12.29
CA PHE A 92 2.89 11.46 -11.00
C PHE A 92 3.62 12.51 -10.19
N LYS A 93 3.35 12.54 -8.90
CA LYS A 93 4.06 13.39 -7.95
C LYS A 93 4.69 12.53 -6.85
N PRO A 94 5.99 12.67 -6.57
CA PRO A 94 6.60 12.06 -5.40
C PRO A 94 5.90 12.48 -4.11
N LEU A 95 5.90 11.61 -3.11
CA LEU A 95 5.42 11.97 -1.79
C LEU A 95 6.36 13.00 -1.15
N GLU A 96 5.80 14.16 -0.77
CA GLU A 96 6.54 15.22 -0.07
C GLU A 96 6.29 15.18 1.45
N ASP A 97 5.08 14.82 1.89
CA ASP A 97 4.66 14.84 3.29
C ASP A 97 4.37 13.43 3.84
N LEU A 98 5.40 12.57 3.88
CA LEU A 98 5.25 11.23 4.42
C LEU A 98 5.21 11.25 5.95
N PHE A 99 4.11 10.76 6.53
CA PHE A 99 4.00 10.49 7.96
C PHE A 99 4.22 9.00 8.25
N VAL A 100 5.09 8.70 9.21
CA VAL A 100 5.28 7.33 9.71
C VAL A 100 4.38 7.12 10.93
N GLY A 101 3.41 6.22 10.80
CA GLY A 101 2.46 5.88 11.85
C GLY A 101 2.55 4.42 12.26
N SER A 102 2.27 4.14 13.54
CA SER A 102 2.02 2.79 14.05
C SER A 102 0.93 2.87 15.12
N THR A 103 0.01 1.91 15.12
CA THR A 103 -1.01 1.77 16.16
C THR A 103 -0.41 1.38 17.51
N HIS A 104 0.73 0.68 17.50
CA HIS A 104 1.42 0.19 18.70
C HIS A 104 2.95 0.29 18.53
N PRO A 105 3.53 1.49 18.59
CA PRO A 105 4.94 1.73 18.23
C PRO A 105 5.94 0.91 19.04
N ASP A 106 5.60 0.49 20.26
CA ASP A 106 6.47 -0.35 21.10
C ASP A 106 6.76 -1.74 20.48
N TYR A 107 5.94 -2.20 19.54
CA TYR A 107 6.18 -3.45 18.80
C TYR A 107 7.00 -3.26 17.51
N TYR A 108 7.32 -2.02 17.17
CA TYR A 108 8.02 -1.62 15.94
C TYR A 108 9.24 -0.72 16.22
N ARG A 109 9.85 -0.84 17.40
CA ARG A 109 11.08 -0.14 17.82
C ARG A 109 12.35 -0.92 17.48
#